data_AF-A0A0G0M3B1-F1
#
_entry.id   AF-A0A0G0M3B1-F1
#
_cell.length_a   1.000
_cell.length_b   1.000
_cell.length_c   1.000
_cell.angle_alpha   90.00
_cell.angle_beta   90.00
_cell.angle_gamma   90.00
#
_symmetry.space_group_name_H-M   'P 1'
#
loop_
_entity.id
_entity.type
_entity.pdbx_description
1 polymer ?
#
loop_
_entity_poly.entity_id
_entity_poly.type
_entity_poly.pdbx_seq_one_letter_code
_entity_poly.pdbx_strand_id
1 'polypeptide(L)'
;MRVHLTLRSDNKKTGKIPVSMTEQSSCPNSCAWIKKGCYAKYGPLRLHWDKLSGKNSGSKVKKKHILSWSEFIQKVRQFPIGQLWRHNQAGDLPGKNKRINFRMLAQLVRANKGKKGFTYTHKDPYIPGNRMAIEYANANGLTVNLSADNLEQADRFVALNIAPVCVVVPSEYAELKTSFYTPAGNKIVLCPAARKDLNVSCDSCRLCAFPKRKAIIAFLAHGVAKKTVSQRASLNIVEG
;
A
#
# COMPACT_ATOMS: atom_id res chain seq x y z
N MET A 1 15.51 10.46 1.84
CA MET A 1 14.04 10.46 1.87
C MET A 1 13.57 10.60 3.31
N ARG A 2 12.45 11.30 3.53
CA ARG A 2 11.82 11.44 4.85
C ARG A 2 10.73 10.39 5.06
N VAL A 3 10.70 9.82 6.25
CA VAL A 3 9.73 8.80 6.67
C VAL A 3 9.13 9.19 8.02
N HIS A 4 7.83 9.00 8.19
CA HIS A 4 7.19 9.06 9.50
C HIS A 4 6.88 7.64 9.97
N LEU A 5 7.21 7.29 11.21
CA LEU A 5 6.92 5.97 11.78
C LEU A 5 6.10 6.11 13.06
N THR A 6 4.97 5.43 13.10
CA THR A 6 4.12 5.27 14.28
C THR A 6 4.25 3.83 14.76
N LEU A 7 4.84 3.62 15.94
CA LEU A 7 5.11 2.28 16.48
C LEU A 7 3.84 1.52 16.89
N ARG A 8 2.81 2.26 17.33
CA ARG A 8 1.50 1.72 17.71
C ARG A 8 0.41 2.56 17.05
N SER A 9 -0.21 2.03 16.00
CA SER A 9 -1.23 2.75 15.24
C SER A 9 -2.56 2.80 15.98
N ASP A 10 -3.28 3.94 15.90
CA ASP A 10 -4.68 4.06 16.34
C ASP A 10 -5.68 3.87 15.19
N ASN A 11 -5.20 3.57 13.99
CA ASN A 11 -6.06 3.30 12.85
C ASN A 11 -6.73 1.92 13.00
N LYS A 12 -8.06 1.94 13.17
CA LYS A 12 -8.91 0.74 13.26
C LYS A 12 -8.60 -0.30 12.17
N LYS A 13 -8.35 0.14 10.92
CA LYS A 13 -8.04 -0.75 9.80
C LYS A 13 -6.73 -1.51 10.00
N THR A 14 -5.70 -0.87 10.53
CA THR A 14 -4.39 -1.53 10.71
C THR A 14 -4.31 -2.30 12.02
N GLY A 15 -5.12 -1.95 13.02
CA GLY A 15 -4.92 -2.42 14.38
C GLY A 15 -3.70 -1.73 15.00
N LYS A 16 -3.14 -2.32 16.07
CA LYS A 16 -2.07 -1.70 16.87
C LYS A 16 -0.65 -1.96 16.32
N ILE A 17 -0.52 -2.40 15.07
CA ILE A 17 0.79 -2.64 14.43
C ILE A 17 1.55 -1.34 14.13
N PRO A 18 2.90 -1.40 13.98
CA PRO A 18 3.67 -0.30 13.46
C PRO A 18 3.28 0.04 12.02
N VAL A 19 3.17 1.34 11.73
CA VAL A 19 2.84 1.87 10.40
C VAL A 19 3.74 3.04 10.05
N SER A 20 4.17 3.12 8.80
CA SER A 20 4.97 4.25 8.32
C SER A 20 4.30 5.05 7.21
N MET A 21 4.79 6.26 6.95
CA MET A 21 4.50 7.05 5.75
C MET A 21 5.81 7.48 5.09
N THR A 22 5.87 7.49 3.76
CA THR A 22 7.00 8.02 3.00
C THR A 22 6.59 9.34 2.35
N GLU A 23 7.48 10.32 2.28
CA GLU A 23 7.16 11.63 1.66
C GLU A 23 6.57 11.53 0.25
N GLN A 24 5.77 12.53 -0.15
CA GLN A 24 4.96 12.52 -1.38
C GLN A 24 5.74 12.28 -2.67
N SER A 25 7.01 12.69 -2.73
CA SER A 25 7.87 12.50 -3.92
C SER A 25 8.15 11.03 -4.23
N SER A 26 7.89 10.12 -3.28
CA SER A 26 7.93 8.68 -3.50
C SER A 26 6.81 8.18 -4.41
N CYS A 27 5.66 8.84 -4.47
CA CYS A 27 4.53 8.40 -5.28
C CYS A 27 4.80 8.66 -6.78
N PRO A 28 4.43 7.72 -7.67
CA PRO A 28 4.52 7.95 -9.10
C PRO A 28 3.44 8.91 -9.59
N ASN A 29 3.80 9.81 -10.48
CA ASN A 29 2.88 10.72 -11.16
C ASN A 29 1.90 9.96 -12.09
N SER A 30 2.23 8.72 -12.46
CA SER A 30 1.38 7.82 -13.23
C SER A 30 0.29 7.13 -12.40
N CYS A 31 0.30 7.25 -11.07
CA CYS A 31 -0.78 6.70 -10.24
C CYS A 31 -2.12 7.37 -10.60
N ALA A 32 -3.13 6.58 -10.97
CA ALA A 32 -4.44 7.08 -11.39
C ALA A 32 -5.11 7.98 -10.33
N TRP A 33 -4.78 7.74 -9.05
CA TRP A 33 -5.37 8.41 -7.90
C TRP A 33 -4.64 9.69 -7.51
N ILE A 34 -3.39 9.91 -7.96
CA ILE A 34 -2.54 10.98 -7.42
C ILE A 34 -3.14 12.37 -7.65
N LYS A 35 -3.80 12.61 -8.78
CA LYS A 35 -4.44 13.91 -9.08
C LYS A 35 -5.82 14.01 -8.44
N LYS A 36 -6.64 12.96 -8.56
CA LYS A 36 -8.03 12.94 -8.10
C LYS A 36 -8.40 11.51 -7.67
N GLY A 37 -8.49 11.27 -6.36
CA GLY A 37 -8.85 9.95 -5.81
C GLY A 37 -7.98 9.47 -4.64
N CYS A 38 -6.75 9.96 -4.51
CA CYS A 38 -5.82 9.49 -3.47
C CYS A 38 -6.32 9.86 -2.07
N TYR A 39 -6.72 8.86 -1.28
CA TYR A 39 -7.26 9.09 0.07
C TYR A 39 -6.28 9.84 0.99
N ALA A 40 -4.96 9.69 0.78
CA ALA A 40 -3.94 10.38 1.55
C ALA A 40 -3.89 11.90 1.31
N LYS A 41 -4.59 12.40 0.28
CA LYS A 41 -4.76 13.84 0.02
C LYS A 41 -5.96 14.46 0.73
N TYR A 42 -6.62 13.73 1.65
CA TYR A 42 -7.78 14.25 2.38
C TYR A 42 -7.63 14.10 3.90
N GLY A 43 -8.40 14.91 4.63
CA GLY A 43 -8.54 14.84 6.09
C GLY A 43 -7.23 15.06 6.87
N PRO A 44 -7.17 14.56 8.12
CA PRO A 44 -5.98 14.67 8.97
C PRO A 44 -4.72 14.04 8.35
N LEU A 45 -4.88 12.94 7.60
CA LEU A 45 -3.76 12.25 6.95
C LEU A 45 -3.03 13.18 5.97
N ARG A 46 -3.77 14.01 5.20
CA ARG A 46 -3.18 15.02 4.32
C ARG A 46 -2.26 15.95 5.09
N LEU A 47 -2.71 16.49 6.21
CA LEU A 47 -1.94 17.46 7.00
C LEU A 47 -0.62 16.86 7.49
N HIS A 48 -0.64 15.60 7.95
CA HIS A 48 0.57 14.89 8.35
C HIS A 48 1.49 14.61 7.15
N TRP A 49 0.93 14.23 6.01
CA TRP A 49 1.69 13.86 4.82
C TRP A 49 2.29 15.06 4.09
N ASP A 50 1.57 16.19 4.04
CA ASP A 50 2.07 17.50 3.56
C ASP A 50 3.27 17.93 4.41
N LYS A 51 3.16 17.87 5.74
CA LYS A 51 4.28 18.22 6.62
C LYS A 51 5.49 17.30 6.44
N LEU A 52 5.28 15.98 6.39
CA LEU A 52 6.35 15.02 6.07
C LEU A 52 7.05 15.38 4.75
N SER A 53 6.30 15.94 3.81
CA SER A 53 6.78 16.35 2.49
C SER A 53 7.31 17.79 2.44
N GLY A 54 7.37 18.51 3.57
CA GLY A 54 7.86 19.89 3.63
C GLY A 54 6.89 20.93 3.10
N LYS A 55 5.63 20.56 2.88
CA LYS A 55 4.54 21.46 2.53
C LYS A 55 3.88 21.90 3.85
N ASN A 56 4.08 23.15 4.25
CA ASN A 56 3.52 23.83 5.43
C ASN A 56 4.25 23.63 6.77
N SER A 57 4.81 24.74 7.28
CA SER A 57 5.53 24.90 8.56
C SER A 57 4.62 25.12 9.79
N GLY A 58 3.31 25.31 9.62
CA GLY A 58 2.40 25.80 10.68
C GLY A 58 1.60 24.78 11.51
N SER A 59 1.78 23.45 11.36
CA SER A 59 0.94 22.44 12.06
C SER A 59 1.65 21.70 13.20
N LYS A 60 0.88 21.31 14.23
CA LYS A 60 1.30 20.73 15.54
C LYS A 60 1.96 19.32 15.51
N VAL A 61 2.38 18.78 14.36
CA VAL A 61 3.12 17.51 14.34
C VAL A 61 4.54 17.76 14.85
N LYS A 62 4.93 17.16 15.97
CA LYS A 62 6.29 17.39 16.52
C LYS A 62 7.34 16.88 15.53
N LYS A 63 8.36 17.70 15.19
CA LYS A 63 9.49 17.34 14.30
C LYS A 63 10.10 15.96 14.63
N LYS A 64 10.02 15.55 15.90
CA LYS A 64 10.53 14.29 16.46
C LYS A 64 10.05 12.98 15.81
N HIS A 65 9.00 13.00 14.97
CA HIS A 65 8.50 11.79 14.31
C HIS A 65 8.85 11.71 12.82
N ILE A 66 9.52 12.72 12.27
CA ILE A 66 10.05 12.69 10.91
C ILE A 66 11.48 12.16 10.99
N LEU A 67 11.71 10.98 10.43
CA LEU A 67 12.98 10.29 10.40
C LEU A 67 13.63 10.48 9.03
N SER A 68 14.95 10.60 9.02
CA SER A 68 15.76 10.29 7.85
C SER A 68 15.61 8.80 7.49
N TRP A 69 16.01 8.44 6.28
CA TRP A 69 15.96 7.06 5.84
C TRP A 69 16.81 6.14 6.71
N SER A 70 18.03 6.56 7.09
CA SER A 70 18.93 5.77 7.95
C SER A 70 18.33 5.53 9.33
N GLU A 71 17.76 6.56 9.96
CA GLU A 71 17.07 6.43 11.26
C GLU A 71 15.87 5.49 11.16
N PHE A 72 15.07 5.59 10.08
CA PHE A 72 13.97 4.67 9.84
C PHE A 72 14.44 3.22 9.72
N ILE A 73 15.51 2.96 8.96
CA ILE A 73 16.10 1.62 8.83
C ILE A 73 16.57 1.09 10.18
N GLN A 74 17.20 1.91 11.03
CA GLN A 74 17.60 1.51 12.38
C GLN A 74 16.39 1.13 13.24
N LYS A 75 15.31 1.91 13.19
CA LYS A 75 14.07 1.60 13.93
C LYS A 75 13.43 0.30 13.47
N VAL A 76 13.37 0.03 12.16
CA VAL A 76 12.81 -1.23 11.65
C VAL A 76 13.62 -2.43 12.12
N ARG A 77 14.96 -2.35 12.16
CA ARG A 77 15.81 -3.45 12.66
C ARG A 77 15.46 -3.85 14.10
N GLN A 78 15.11 -2.87 14.92
CA GLN A 78 14.75 -3.04 16.33
C GLN A 78 13.38 -3.68 16.56
N PHE A 79 12.56 -3.88 15.52
CA PHE A 79 11.27 -4.55 15.72
C PHE A 79 11.46 -6.00 16.20
N PRO A 80 10.57 -6.49 17.09
CA PRO A 80 10.59 -7.89 17.52
C PRO A 80 10.57 -8.87 16.35
N ILE A 81 11.14 -10.06 16.54
CA ILE A 81 11.02 -11.16 15.59
C ILE A 81 9.53 -11.47 15.39
N GLY A 82 9.12 -11.68 14.14
CA GLY A 82 7.74 -11.94 13.76
C GLY A 82 6.83 -10.71 13.74
N GLN A 83 7.32 -9.50 14.09
CA GLN A 83 6.52 -8.29 14.11
C GLN A 83 5.84 -8.05 12.75
N LEU A 84 4.50 -8.03 12.76
CA LEU A 84 3.71 -7.54 11.63
C LEU A 84 3.77 -6.02 11.60
N TRP A 85 4.05 -5.43 10.45
CA TRP A 85 4.06 -3.98 10.30
C TRP A 85 3.77 -3.57 8.85
N ARG A 86 3.26 -2.36 8.66
CA ARG A 86 2.87 -1.83 7.35
C ARG A 86 3.76 -0.67 6.92
N HIS A 87 4.56 -0.90 5.90
CA HIS A 87 5.04 0.17 5.01
C HIS A 87 4.02 0.29 3.88
N ASN A 88 3.52 1.41 3.44
CA ASN A 88 3.19 2.59 4.19
C ASN A 88 1.65 2.85 4.17
N GLN A 89 1.20 3.76 5.04
CA GLN A 89 -0.16 4.31 5.04
C GLN A 89 -0.31 5.45 4.02
N ALA A 90 0.78 6.10 3.64
CA ALA A 90 0.85 7.10 2.57
C ALA A 90 2.28 7.14 2.02
N GLY A 91 2.43 7.54 0.76
CA GLY A 91 3.69 7.36 0.03
C GLY A 91 3.70 6.06 -0.76
N ASP A 92 4.86 5.74 -1.31
CA ASP A 92 5.12 4.50 -2.05
C ASP A 92 6.55 4.01 -1.69
N LEU A 93 7.03 2.94 -2.31
CA LEU A 93 8.38 2.39 -2.15
C LEU A 93 9.47 3.47 -2.29
N PRO A 94 10.64 3.30 -1.63
CA PRO A 94 11.72 4.28 -1.73
C PRO A 94 12.15 4.53 -3.17
N GLY A 95 12.43 5.78 -3.49
CA GLY A 95 12.66 6.26 -4.85
C GLY A 95 11.98 7.61 -5.09
N LYS A 96 11.97 8.03 -6.36
CA LYS A 96 11.33 9.29 -6.78
C LYS A 96 10.45 9.01 -7.99
N ASN A 97 9.21 9.49 -7.94
CA ASN A 97 8.24 9.34 -9.03
C ASN A 97 8.10 7.85 -9.44
N LYS A 98 8.30 7.53 -10.73
CA LYS A 98 8.10 6.18 -11.29
C LYS A 98 9.20 5.16 -10.95
N ARG A 99 10.34 5.58 -10.40
CA ARG A 99 11.50 4.71 -10.19
C ARG A 99 11.61 4.26 -8.73
N ILE A 100 11.80 2.97 -8.51
CA ILE A 100 12.24 2.42 -7.23
C ILE A 100 13.75 2.64 -7.09
N ASN A 101 14.19 3.15 -5.95
CA ASN A 101 15.61 3.14 -5.59
C ASN A 101 15.94 1.76 -4.99
N PHE A 102 16.54 0.89 -5.81
CA PHE A 102 16.86 -0.48 -5.41
C PHE A 102 17.73 -0.56 -4.16
N ARG A 103 18.78 0.27 -4.04
CA ARG A 103 19.69 0.27 -2.87
C ARG A 103 18.93 0.56 -1.58
N MET A 104 18.02 1.54 -1.61
CA MET A 104 17.19 1.89 -0.46
C MET A 104 16.19 0.77 -0.14
N LEU A 105 15.51 0.21 -1.16
CA LEU A 105 14.60 -0.92 -0.93
C LEU A 105 15.33 -2.12 -0.33
N ALA A 106 16.54 -2.43 -0.81
CA ALA A 106 17.36 -3.51 -0.27
C ALA A 106 17.78 -3.28 1.19
N GLN A 107 18.03 -2.03 1.60
CA GLN A 107 18.25 -1.70 3.02
C GLN A 107 17.01 -2.02 3.86
N LEU A 108 15.81 -1.69 3.36
CA LEU A 108 14.55 -1.97 4.05
C LEU A 108 14.27 -3.47 4.16
N VAL A 109 14.49 -4.20 3.07
CA VAL A 109 14.39 -5.67 3.02
C VAL A 109 15.32 -6.30 4.07
N ARG A 110 16.59 -5.88 4.13
CA ARG A 110 17.54 -6.36 5.15
C ARG A 110 17.09 -6.02 6.56
N ALA A 111 16.59 -4.81 6.80
CA ALA A 111 16.06 -4.42 8.11
C ALA A 111 14.81 -5.22 8.51
N ASN A 112 14.01 -5.64 7.52
CA ASN A 112 12.82 -6.45 7.70
C ASN A 112 13.12 -7.94 7.95
N LYS A 113 14.38 -8.40 7.89
CA LYS A 113 14.72 -9.82 8.13
C LYS A 113 14.14 -10.31 9.47
N GLY A 114 13.41 -11.42 9.40
CA GLY A 114 12.72 -12.02 10.56
C GLY A 114 11.44 -11.31 11.00
N LYS A 115 11.01 -10.22 10.33
CA LYS A 115 9.74 -9.52 10.56
C LYS A 115 8.75 -9.81 9.42
N LYS A 116 7.50 -9.38 9.57
CA LYS A 116 6.41 -9.59 8.60
C LYS A 116 5.97 -8.26 7.98
N GLY A 117 6.93 -7.52 7.42
CA GLY A 117 6.65 -6.26 6.73
C GLY A 117 5.89 -6.48 5.43
N PHE A 118 4.90 -5.64 5.18
CA PHE A 118 4.19 -5.61 3.90
C PHE A 118 3.92 -4.18 3.43
N THR A 119 3.75 -4.01 2.12
CA THR A 119 3.46 -2.74 1.44
C THR A 119 2.70 -2.90 0.15
N TYR A 120 2.29 -1.76 -0.40
CA TYR A 120 1.65 -1.64 -1.71
C TYR A 120 2.49 -0.70 -2.57
N THR A 121 2.44 -0.88 -3.88
CA THR A 121 3.08 0.05 -4.83
C THR A 121 2.20 0.27 -6.04
N HIS A 122 2.15 1.53 -6.50
CA HIS A 122 1.63 1.93 -7.81
C HIS A 122 2.78 2.21 -8.79
N LYS A 123 4.05 1.94 -8.43
CA LYS A 123 5.15 2.05 -9.38
C LYS A 123 5.06 0.93 -10.40
N ASP A 124 5.21 1.33 -11.66
CA ASP A 124 4.98 0.46 -12.80
C ASP A 124 5.92 -0.76 -12.80
N PRO A 125 5.39 -2.00 -12.67
CA PRO A 125 6.18 -3.22 -12.69
C PRO A 125 6.66 -3.63 -14.10
N TYR A 126 6.22 -2.95 -15.17
CA TYR A 126 6.76 -3.15 -16.51
C TYR A 126 8.09 -2.43 -16.73
N ILE A 127 8.47 -1.52 -15.83
CA ILE A 127 9.81 -0.94 -15.81
C ILE A 127 10.79 -2.01 -15.27
N PRO A 128 11.82 -2.44 -16.03
CA PRO A 128 12.69 -3.56 -15.63
C PRO A 128 13.34 -3.39 -14.25
N GLY A 129 13.84 -2.19 -13.95
CA GLY A 129 14.43 -1.89 -12.64
C GLY A 129 13.42 -1.92 -11.48
N ASN A 130 12.14 -1.63 -11.74
CA ASN A 130 11.11 -1.75 -10.71
C ASN A 130 10.73 -3.21 -10.50
N ARG A 131 10.54 -3.97 -11.60
CA ARG A 131 10.28 -5.41 -11.56
C ARG A 131 11.30 -6.14 -10.69
N MET A 132 12.58 -5.98 -11.02
CA MET A 132 13.69 -6.60 -10.29
C MET A 132 13.66 -6.23 -8.80
N ALA A 133 13.36 -4.98 -8.48
CA ALA A 133 13.30 -4.50 -7.09
C ALA A 133 12.12 -5.13 -6.31
N ILE A 134 10.97 -5.30 -6.96
CA ILE A 134 9.75 -5.89 -6.39
C ILE A 134 9.94 -7.40 -6.17
N GLU A 135 10.50 -8.10 -7.16
CA GLU A 135 10.84 -9.53 -7.07
C GLU A 135 11.83 -9.76 -5.93
N TYR A 136 12.91 -8.96 -5.89
CA TYR A 136 13.91 -9.03 -4.82
C TYR A 136 13.27 -8.88 -3.44
N ALA A 137 12.40 -7.88 -3.25
CA ALA A 137 11.76 -7.65 -1.96
C ALA A 137 10.88 -8.83 -1.51
N ASN A 138 10.02 -9.33 -2.41
CA ASN A 138 9.13 -10.46 -2.12
C ASN A 138 9.91 -11.77 -1.87
N ALA A 139 10.97 -12.02 -2.64
CA ALA A 139 11.84 -13.19 -2.46
C ALA A 139 12.62 -13.14 -1.12
N ASN A 140 12.84 -11.94 -0.58
CA ASN A 140 13.63 -11.72 0.63
C ASN A 140 12.80 -11.26 1.85
N GLY A 141 11.49 -11.54 1.85
CA GLY A 141 10.64 -11.48 3.04
C GLY A 141 9.95 -10.15 3.33
N LEU A 142 10.13 -9.12 2.49
CA LEU A 142 9.31 -7.90 2.54
C LEU A 142 8.21 -8.01 1.48
N THR A 143 6.96 -8.23 1.91
CA THR A 143 5.87 -8.46 0.97
C THR A 143 5.47 -7.16 0.26
N VAL A 144 5.72 -7.06 -1.04
CA VAL A 144 5.28 -5.92 -1.86
C VAL A 144 4.09 -6.37 -2.69
N ASN A 145 2.94 -5.77 -2.44
CA ASN A 145 1.71 -6.01 -3.20
C ASN A 145 1.63 -5.03 -4.38
N LEU A 146 1.40 -5.53 -5.59
CA LEU A 146 1.08 -4.68 -6.75
C LEU A 146 -0.33 -4.12 -6.58
N SER A 147 -0.46 -2.80 -6.64
CA SER A 147 -1.73 -2.09 -6.44
C SER A 147 -2.32 -1.73 -7.80
N ALA A 148 -3.29 -2.52 -8.25
CA ALA A 148 -4.04 -2.29 -9.48
C ALA A 148 -5.17 -1.29 -9.28
N ASP A 149 -5.46 -0.54 -10.34
CA ASP A 149 -6.46 0.52 -10.37
C ASP A 149 -7.83 0.02 -10.84
N ASN A 150 -7.89 -1.17 -11.44
CA ASN A 150 -9.10 -1.86 -11.94
C ASN A 150 -8.83 -3.38 -12.10
N LEU A 151 -9.87 -4.15 -12.46
CA LEU A 151 -9.80 -5.62 -12.54
C LEU A 151 -8.90 -6.12 -13.69
N GLU A 152 -8.91 -5.43 -14.83
CA GLU A 152 -8.13 -5.79 -16.02
C GLU A 152 -6.63 -5.58 -15.78
N GLN A 153 -6.27 -4.50 -15.07
CA GLN A 153 -4.90 -4.28 -14.61
C GLN A 153 -4.52 -5.31 -13.54
N ALA A 154 -5.44 -5.73 -12.68
CA ALA A 154 -5.17 -6.77 -11.70
C ALA A 154 -4.83 -8.10 -12.39
N ASP A 155 -5.57 -8.48 -13.44
CA ASP A 155 -5.26 -9.66 -14.26
C ASP A 155 -3.87 -9.58 -14.91
N ARG A 156 -3.56 -8.43 -15.51
CA ARG A 156 -2.23 -8.17 -16.07
C ARG A 156 -1.12 -8.29 -15.03
N PHE A 157 -1.34 -7.82 -13.80
CA PHE A 157 -0.38 -7.94 -12.71
C PHE A 157 -0.26 -9.37 -12.17
N VAL A 158 -1.34 -10.14 -12.13
CA VAL A 158 -1.30 -11.58 -11.77
C VAL A 158 -0.47 -12.35 -12.79
N ALA A 159 -0.67 -12.07 -14.09
CA ALA A 159 0.07 -12.72 -15.17
C ALA A 159 1.59 -12.45 -15.11
N LEU A 160 2.04 -11.37 -14.43
CA LEU A 160 3.47 -11.14 -14.21
C LEU A 160 4.10 -12.17 -13.27
N ASN A 161 3.33 -12.74 -12.34
CA ASN A 161 3.78 -13.71 -11.35
C ASN A 161 5.00 -13.29 -10.51
N ILE A 162 5.14 -11.98 -10.23
CA ILE A 162 6.28 -11.42 -9.48
C ILE A 162 5.95 -11.06 -8.02
N ALA A 163 4.66 -10.93 -7.71
CA ALA A 163 4.17 -10.37 -6.45
C ALA A 163 2.68 -10.64 -6.26
N PRO A 164 2.18 -10.65 -5.00
CA PRO A 164 0.74 -10.67 -4.75
C PRO A 164 0.06 -9.39 -5.25
N VAL A 165 -1.20 -9.49 -5.68
CA VAL A 165 -1.94 -8.37 -6.29
C VAL A 165 -3.06 -7.89 -5.38
N CYS A 166 -3.24 -6.57 -5.31
CA CYS A 166 -4.39 -5.89 -4.75
C CYS A 166 -5.06 -5.04 -5.81
N VAL A 167 -6.34 -4.74 -5.63
CA VAL A 167 -7.09 -3.95 -6.60
C VAL A 167 -8.06 -3.00 -5.89
N VAL A 168 -8.21 -1.79 -6.42
CA VAL A 168 -9.29 -0.88 -6.01
C VAL A 168 -10.56 -1.25 -6.76
N VAL A 169 -11.69 -1.35 -6.05
CA VAL A 169 -13.00 -1.65 -6.64
C VAL A 169 -14.03 -0.59 -6.23
N PRO A 170 -15.14 -0.45 -6.99
CA PRO A 170 -16.21 0.47 -6.64
C PRO A 170 -16.78 0.23 -5.23
N SER A 171 -17.28 1.29 -4.60
CA SER A 171 -17.85 1.23 -3.24
C SER A 171 -19.04 0.28 -3.13
N GLU A 172 -19.78 0.11 -4.23
CA GLU A 172 -20.99 -0.70 -4.36
C GLU A 172 -20.68 -2.20 -4.24
N TYR A 173 -19.42 -2.60 -4.45
CA TYR A 173 -18.96 -3.97 -4.27
C TYR A 173 -19.01 -4.42 -2.80
N ALA A 174 -19.28 -3.50 -1.86
CA ALA A 174 -19.54 -3.85 -0.47
C ALA A 174 -20.72 -4.82 -0.32
N GLU A 175 -21.70 -4.76 -1.23
CA GLU A 175 -22.89 -5.61 -1.23
C GLU A 175 -22.64 -7.01 -1.81
N LEU A 176 -21.50 -7.23 -2.47
CA LEU A 176 -21.15 -8.54 -3.01
C LEU A 176 -20.83 -9.54 -1.89
N LYS A 177 -21.21 -10.81 -2.11
CA LYS A 177 -20.79 -11.93 -1.26
C LYS A 177 -19.26 -12.01 -1.24
N THR A 178 -18.73 -12.58 -0.16
CA THR A 178 -17.32 -12.56 0.33
C THR A 178 -16.19 -12.71 -0.70
N SER A 179 -16.44 -13.29 -1.87
CA SER A 179 -15.50 -13.38 -2.98
C SER A 179 -16.20 -13.31 -4.34
N PHE A 180 -15.49 -12.80 -5.34
CA PHE A 180 -15.89 -12.75 -6.75
C PHE A 180 -14.66 -12.97 -7.64
N TYR A 181 -14.78 -12.86 -8.96
CA TYR A 181 -13.70 -13.14 -9.90
C TYR A 181 -13.45 -11.94 -10.82
N THR A 182 -12.19 -11.78 -11.27
CA THR A 182 -11.86 -10.89 -12.39
C THR A 182 -12.35 -11.48 -13.73
N PRO A 183 -12.33 -10.70 -14.82
CA PRO A 183 -12.59 -11.22 -16.17
C PRO A 183 -11.71 -12.42 -16.56
N ALA A 184 -10.42 -12.44 -16.18
CA ALA A 184 -9.54 -13.59 -16.44
C ALA A 184 -9.68 -14.75 -15.42
N GLY A 185 -10.74 -14.75 -14.59
CA GLY A 185 -11.02 -15.85 -13.65
C GLY A 185 -10.18 -15.85 -12.37
N ASN A 186 -9.47 -14.77 -12.05
CA ASN A 186 -8.69 -14.69 -10.82
C ASN A 186 -9.60 -14.41 -9.62
N LYS A 187 -9.48 -15.23 -8.57
CA LYS A 187 -10.28 -15.07 -7.35
C LYS A 187 -9.95 -13.76 -6.65
N ILE A 188 -10.97 -13.00 -6.31
CA ILE A 188 -10.92 -11.78 -5.50
C ILE A 188 -11.58 -12.03 -4.16
N VAL A 189 -10.94 -11.56 -3.09
CA VAL A 189 -11.52 -11.48 -1.75
C VAL A 189 -11.54 -10.02 -1.33
N LEU A 190 -12.70 -9.57 -0.85
CA LEU A 190 -12.82 -8.23 -0.31
C LEU A 190 -12.02 -8.12 1.00
N CYS A 191 -11.25 -7.04 1.17
CA CYS A 191 -10.48 -6.82 2.39
C CYS A 191 -11.39 -6.91 3.63
N PRO A 192 -11.15 -7.84 4.57
CA PRO A 192 -12.02 -8.01 5.73
C PRO A 192 -12.12 -6.76 6.60
N ALA A 193 -11.08 -5.93 6.64
CA ALA A 193 -11.09 -4.67 7.40
C ALA A 193 -11.91 -3.54 6.73
N ALA A 194 -12.45 -3.75 5.53
CA ALA A 194 -13.38 -2.83 4.87
C ALA A 194 -14.85 -3.19 5.14
N ARG A 195 -15.10 -4.37 5.72
CA ARG A 195 -16.42 -4.90 6.05
C ARG A 195 -16.83 -4.37 7.42
N LYS A 196 -17.97 -3.68 7.50
CA LYS A 196 -18.46 -3.09 8.76
C LYS A 196 -18.95 -4.15 9.74
N ASP A 197 -19.43 -5.27 9.21
CA ASP A 197 -19.89 -6.46 9.93
C ASP A 197 -18.73 -7.29 10.50
N LEU A 198 -17.49 -7.08 10.04
CA LEU A 198 -16.33 -7.82 10.51
C LEU A 198 -15.46 -6.95 11.43
N ASN A 199 -15.26 -7.37 12.68
CA ASN A 199 -14.30 -6.75 13.58
C ASN A 199 -12.86 -7.25 13.28
N VAL A 200 -12.38 -6.96 12.07
CA VAL A 200 -11.08 -7.43 11.58
C VAL A 200 -10.18 -6.24 11.24
N SER A 201 -8.90 -6.36 11.63
CA SER A 201 -7.86 -5.39 11.28
C SER A 201 -6.71 -6.09 10.57
N CYS A 202 -5.74 -5.36 10.03
CA CYS A 202 -4.54 -5.97 9.47
C CYS A 202 -3.80 -6.85 10.50
N ASP A 203 -3.81 -6.47 11.77
CA ASP A 203 -3.19 -7.20 12.88
C ASP A 203 -3.72 -8.63 13.03
N SER A 204 -5.05 -8.79 12.97
CA SER A 204 -5.70 -10.10 13.03
C SER A 204 -5.75 -10.81 11.67
N CYS A 205 -5.89 -10.07 10.56
CA CYS A 205 -6.08 -10.62 9.22
C CYS A 205 -4.79 -11.14 8.56
N ARG A 206 -3.73 -10.33 8.55
CA ARG A 206 -2.38 -10.64 8.02
C ARG A 206 -2.28 -11.06 6.52
N LEU A 207 -3.38 -11.15 5.77
CA LEU A 207 -3.38 -11.62 4.37
C LEU A 207 -2.43 -10.83 3.45
N CYS A 208 -2.36 -9.51 3.58
CA CYS A 208 -1.50 -8.68 2.73
C CYS A 208 0.01 -8.85 3.04
N ALA A 209 0.35 -9.50 4.16
CA ALA A 209 1.72 -9.89 4.50
C ALA A 209 2.04 -11.35 4.13
N PHE A 210 1.10 -12.06 3.51
CA PHE A 210 1.30 -13.42 3.03
C PHE A 210 1.50 -13.40 1.51
N PRO A 211 2.76 -13.48 1.01
CA PRO A 211 3.06 -13.28 -0.40
C PRO A 211 2.52 -14.39 -1.31
N LYS A 212 2.30 -15.59 -0.76
CA LYS A 212 1.83 -16.78 -1.48
C LYS A 212 0.30 -16.94 -1.47
N ARG A 213 -0.45 -15.89 -1.11
CA ARG A 213 -1.92 -15.95 -1.14
C ARG A 213 -2.42 -16.14 -2.57
N LYS A 214 -3.47 -16.96 -2.73
CA LYS A 214 -4.06 -17.28 -4.05
C LYS A 214 -5.08 -16.26 -4.54
N ALA A 215 -5.69 -15.49 -3.64
CA ALA A 215 -6.71 -14.51 -3.98
C ALA A 215 -6.11 -13.12 -4.10
N ILE A 216 -6.61 -12.31 -5.04
CA ILE A 216 -6.42 -10.85 -5.11
C ILE A 216 -7.19 -10.20 -3.94
N ILE A 217 -6.60 -9.22 -3.26
CA ILE A 217 -7.33 -8.48 -2.21
C ILE A 217 -7.91 -7.19 -2.79
N ALA A 218 -9.23 -7.07 -2.74
CA ALA A 218 -9.94 -5.86 -3.17
C ALA A 218 -10.06 -4.84 -2.04
N PHE A 219 -9.90 -3.56 -2.38
CA PHE A 219 -10.15 -2.42 -1.51
C PHE A 219 -11.27 -1.56 -2.09
N LEU A 220 -12.34 -1.38 -1.31
CA LEU A 220 -13.43 -0.48 -1.69
C LEU A 220 -12.93 0.95 -1.84
N ALA A 221 -13.41 1.62 -2.88
CA ALA A 221 -13.43 3.07 -2.96
C ALA A 221 -14.08 3.65 -1.68
N HIS A 222 -13.41 4.60 -1.03
CA HIS A 222 -13.85 5.14 0.26
C HIS A 222 -13.42 6.59 0.46
N GLY A 223 -13.91 7.19 1.55
CA GLY A 223 -13.62 8.58 1.91
C GLY A 223 -14.26 9.60 0.96
N VAL A 224 -13.73 10.82 0.99
CA VAL A 224 -14.29 11.99 0.28
C VAL A 224 -14.35 11.77 -1.24
N ALA A 225 -13.36 11.07 -1.80
CA ALA A 225 -13.26 10.84 -3.23
C ALA A 225 -13.97 9.56 -3.72
N LYS A 226 -14.73 8.87 -2.86
CA LYS A 226 -15.30 7.53 -3.18
C LYS A 226 -16.03 7.48 -4.52
N LYS A 227 -16.90 8.47 -4.81
CA LYS A 227 -17.68 8.50 -6.06
C LYS A 227 -16.77 8.56 -7.29
N THR A 228 -15.74 9.42 -7.26
CA THR A 228 -14.77 9.53 -8.36
C THR A 228 -13.93 8.27 -8.51
N VAL A 229 -13.53 7.66 -7.39
CA VAL A 229 -12.74 6.41 -7.42
C VAL A 229 -13.59 5.27 -7.95
N SER A 230 -14.84 5.11 -7.48
CA SER A 230 -15.78 4.09 -7.98
C SER A 230 -15.98 4.21 -9.48
N GLN A 231 -16.31 5.41 -9.97
CA GLN A 231 -16.50 5.65 -11.40
C GLN A 231 -15.27 5.24 -12.21
N ARG A 232 -14.06 5.66 -11.79
CA ARG A 232 -12.82 5.34 -12.52
C ARG A 232 -12.42 3.87 -12.43
N ALA A 233 -12.72 3.21 -11.31
CA ALA A 233 -12.47 1.78 -11.15
C ALA A 233 -13.42 0.95 -12.03
N SER A 234 -14.66 1.43 -12.25
CA SER A 234 -15.64 0.79 -13.15
C SER A 234 -15.36 1.01 -14.64
N LEU A 235 -14.89 2.20 -15.03
CA LEU A 235 -14.73 2.61 -16.45
C LEU A 235 -13.69 1.81 -17.26
N ASN A 236 -13.04 0.81 -16.68
CA ASN A 236 -12.13 -0.07 -17.41
C ASN A 236 -12.69 -1.49 -17.62
N ILE A 237 -13.91 -1.76 -17.13
CA ILE A 237 -14.69 -2.93 -17.55
C ILE A 237 -15.20 -2.59 -18.94
N VAL A 238 -14.49 -3.06 -19.96
CA VAL A 238 -15.07 -3.13 -21.31
C VAL A 238 -16.15 -4.20 -21.20
N GLU A 239 -17.41 -3.76 -21.18
CA GLU A 239 -18.55 -4.64 -21.42
C GLU A 239 -18.28 -5.35 -22.75
N GLY A 240 -18.15 -6.68 -22.69
CA GLY A 240 -18.17 -7.53 -23.88
C GLY A 240 -19.59 -7.73 -24.36
#